data_AF-A0A832DBF6-F1
#
_entry.id   AF-A0A832DBF6-F1
#
_cell.length_a   1.000
_cell.length_b   1.000
_cell.length_c   1.000
_cell.angle_alpha   90.00
_cell.angle_beta   90.00
_cell.angle_gamma   90.00
#
_symmetry.space_group_name_H-M   'P 1'
#
loop_
_entity.id
_entity.type
_entity.pdbx_description
1 polymer ?
#
loop_
_entity_poly.entity_id
_entity_poly.type
_entity_poly.pdbx_seq_one_letter_code
_entity_poly.pdbx_strand_id
1 'polypeptide(L)'
;MDRLIEAVAAYLCRHRSVGLLRLTLDLTRRRLDLFAEIGAVEVVKGVVAPPTPGTDAWWRAVAAVREAVYALRERGLVQYVKEAEVVNWTGPT
;
A
#
# COMPACT_ATOMS: atom_id res chain seq x y z
N MET A 1 8.39 -3.17 7.77
CA MET A 1 7.89 -1.82 7.41
C MET A 1 8.67 -1.23 6.24
N ASP A 2 10.01 -1.19 6.28
CA ASP A 2 10.84 -0.64 5.19
C ASP A 2 10.59 -1.27 3.81
N ARG A 3 10.44 -2.61 3.75
CA ARG A 3 10.11 -3.31 2.50
C ARG A 3 8.77 -2.87 1.88
N LEU A 4 7.80 -2.49 2.71
CA LEU A 4 6.52 -1.96 2.23
C LEU A 4 6.69 -0.54 1.70
N ILE A 5 7.48 0.30 2.37
CA ILE A 5 7.85 1.63 1.88
C ILE A 5 8.52 1.53 0.51
N GLU A 6 9.50 0.64 0.36
CA GLU A 6 10.17 0.40 -0.92
C GLU A 6 9.21 -0.09 -2.01
N ALA A 7 8.31 -1.01 -1.68
CA ALA A 7 7.30 -1.51 -2.62
C ALA A 7 6.33 -0.39 -3.07
N VAL A 8 5.89 0.46 -2.13
CA VAL A 8 5.06 1.63 -2.42
C VAL A 8 5.81 2.63 -3.29
N ALA A 9 7.07 2.94 -2.96
CA ALA A 9 7.91 3.85 -3.73
C ALA A 9 8.14 3.33 -5.16
N ALA A 10 8.48 2.06 -5.32
CA ALA A 10 8.67 1.43 -6.63
C ALA A 10 7.39 1.45 -7.46
N TYR A 11 6.24 1.18 -6.83
CA TYR A 11 4.93 1.26 -7.48
C TYR A 11 4.65 2.70 -7.94
N LEU A 12 4.78 3.68 -7.04
CA LEU A 12 4.48 5.08 -7.33
C LEU A 12 5.44 5.70 -8.34
N CYS A 13 6.73 5.36 -8.30
CA CYS A 13 7.70 5.79 -9.30
C CYS A 13 7.28 5.35 -10.71
N ARG A 14 6.80 4.10 -10.85
CA ARG A 14 6.30 3.56 -12.12
C ARG A 14 4.96 4.16 -12.55
N HIS A 15 4.01 4.30 -11.62
CA HIS A 15 2.62 4.64 -11.95
C HIS A 15 2.30 6.12 -11.84
N ARG A 16 3.18 6.92 -11.22
CA ARG A 16 3.13 8.37 -11.01
C ARG A 16 1.98 8.89 -10.15
N SER A 17 0.77 8.39 -10.31
CA SER A 17 -0.40 8.78 -9.53
C SER A 17 -1.37 7.60 -9.38
N VAL A 18 -1.90 7.41 -8.17
CA VAL A 18 -2.85 6.32 -7.89
C VAL A 18 -3.68 6.64 -6.64
N GLY A 19 -4.93 6.18 -6.61
CA GLY A 19 -5.74 6.19 -5.39
C GLY A 19 -5.21 5.21 -4.34
N LEU A 20 -5.24 5.56 -3.06
CA LEU A 20 -4.73 4.76 -1.95
C LEU A 20 -5.35 3.35 -1.89
N LEU A 21 -6.66 3.25 -2.12
CA LEU A 21 -7.36 1.96 -2.14
C LEU A 21 -6.90 1.10 -3.32
N ARG A 22 -6.67 1.72 -4.49
CA ARG A 22 -6.18 0.99 -5.67
C ARG A 22 -4.73 0.54 -5.49
N LEU A 23 -3.88 1.41 -4.93
CA LEU A 23 -2.52 1.08 -4.54
C LEU A 23 -2.49 -0.12 -3.59
N THR A 24 -3.31 -0.08 -2.54
CA THR A 24 -3.41 -1.18 -1.58
C THR A 24 -3.84 -2.48 -2.27
N LEU A 25 -4.83 -2.41 -3.17
CA LEU A 25 -5.35 -3.59 -3.87
C LEU A 25 -4.31 -4.24 -4.78
N ASP A 26 -3.56 -3.41 -5.51
CA ASP A 26 -2.53 -3.91 -6.41
C ASP A 26 -1.33 -4.47 -5.64
N LEU A 27 -0.97 -3.86 -4.51
CA LEU A 27 0.10 -4.37 -3.63
C LEU A 27 -0.29 -5.67 -2.94
N THR A 28 -1.49 -5.80 -2.37
CA THR A 28 -1.92 -7.05 -1.70
C THR A 28 -2.00 -8.24 -2.66
N ARG A 29 -2.28 -7.98 -3.95
CA ARG A 29 -2.30 -9.01 -5.00
C ARG A 29 -0.90 -9.41 -5.49
N ARG A 30 0.05 -8.48 -5.53
CA ARG A 30 1.39 -8.71 -6.12
C ARG A 30 2.48 -9.01 -5.10
N ARG A 31 2.29 -8.55 -3.85
CA ARG A 31 3.27 -8.61 -2.76
C ARG A 31 2.62 -9.08 -1.47
N LEU A 32 1.84 -10.16 -1.55
CA LEU A 32 1.11 -10.74 -0.43
C LEU A 32 2.04 -11.10 0.75
N ASP A 33 3.29 -11.44 0.45
CA ASP A 33 4.37 -11.66 1.42
C ASP A 33 4.50 -10.51 2.42
N LEU A 34 4.47 -9.27 1.95
CA LEU A 34 4.63 -8.07 2.79
C LEU A 34 3.45 -7.86 3.73
N PHE A 35 2.25 -8.26 3.32
CA PHE A 35 1.04 -8.11 4.12
C PHE A 35 0.86 -9.25 5.12
N ALA A 36 1.40 -10.44 4.81
CA ALA A 36 1.44 -11.55 5.75
C ALA A 36 2.30 -11.22 6.98
N GLU A 37 3.45 -10.54 6.79
CA GLU A 37 4.33 -10.10 7.89
C GLU A 37 3.62 -9.18 8.91
N ILE A 38 2.57 -8.47 8.50
CA ILE A 38 1.82 -7.52 9.34
C ILE A 38 0.39 -8.00 9.67
N GLY A 39 0.07 -9.26 9.39
CA GLY A 39 -1.24 -9.85 9.68
C GLY A 39 -2.39 -9.20 8.91
N ALA A 40 -2.12 -8.62 7.74
CA ALA A 40 -3.09 -7.97 6.85
C ALA A 40 -3.47 -8.89 5.68
N VAL A 41 -3.78 -10.15 6.01
CA VAL A 41 -4.14 -11.21 5.06
C VAL A 41 -5.34 -12.00 5.58
N GLU A 42 -6.02 -12.69 4.68
CA GLU A 42 -7.06 -13.65 5.03
C GLU A 42 -6.50 -15.07 4.95
N VAL A 43 -7.01 -15.97 5.79
CA VAL A 43 -6.69 -17.40 5.71
C VAL A 43 -7.96 -18.15 5.35
N VAL A 44 -8.03 -18.63 4.11
CA VAL A 44 -9.19 -19.34 3.58
C VAL A 44 -8.82 -20.80 3.40
N LYS A 45 -9.48 -21.69 4.16
CA LYS A 45 -9.22 -23.14 4.14
C LYS A 45 -7.72 -23.49 4.34
N GLY A 46 -7.04 -22.75 5.22
CA GLY A 46 -5.62 -22.95 5.51
C GLY A 46 -4.65 -22.30 4.51
N VAL A 47 -5.15 -21.59 3.50
CA VAL A 47 -4.33 -20.90 2.50
C VAL A 47 -4.35 -19.40 2.75
N VAL A 48 -3.17 -18.78 2.77
CA VAL A 48 -3.03 -17.32 2.86
C VAL A 48 -3.48 -16.67 1.55
N ALA A 49 -4.39 -15.71 1.64
CA ALA A 49 -4.98 -15.00 0.52
C ALA A 49 -4.96 -13.48 0.74
N PRO A 50 -4.95 -12.68 -0.35
CA PRO A 50 -5.14 -11.24 -0.25
C PRO A 50 -6.44 -10.93 0.49
N PRO A 51 -6.46 -9.90 1.36
CA PRO A 51 -7.67 -9.54 2.08
C PRO A 51 -8.76 -9.03 1.13
N THR A 52 -10.00 -9.43 1.41
CA THR A 52 -11.19 -9.03 0.65
C THR A 52 -11.50 -7.55 0.94
N PRO A 53 -11.71 -6.70 -0.09
CA PRO A 53 -12.05 -5.30 0.14
C PRO A 53 -13.23 -5.11 1.10
N GLY A 54 -13.02 -4.28 2.11
CA GLY A 54 -14.01 -3.98 3.15
C GLY A 54 -13.88 -4.79 4.44
N THR A 55 -13.05 -5.85 4.48
CA THR A 55 -12.79 -6.61 5.73
C THR A 55 -11.81 -5.89 6.64
N ASP A 56 -11.71 -6.33 7.90
CA ASP A 56 -10.73 -5.80 8.85
C ASP A 56 -9.29 -5.97 8.37
N ALA A 57 -8.97 -7.12 7.77
CA ALA A 57 -7.66 -7.37 7.19
C ALA A 57 -7.36 -6.40 6.03
N TRP A 58 -8.38 -6.05 5.25
CA TRP A 58 -8.25 -5.03 4.21
C TRP A 58 -7.98 -3.64 4.80
N TRP A 59 -8.72 -3.23 5.82
CA TRP A 59 -8.49 -1.91 6.45
C TRP A 59 -7.12 -1.83 7.14
N ARG A 60 -6.61 -2.94 7.69
CA ARG A 60 -5.22 -3.03 8.17
C ARG A 60 -4.20 -2.85 7.04
N ALA A 61 -4.43 -3.48 5.89
CA ALA A 61 -3.58 -3.29 4.72
C ALA A 61 -3.58 -1.82 4.26
N VAL A 62 -4.76 -1.18 4.20
CA VAL A 62 -4.90 0.24 3.83
C VAL A 62 -4.15 1.13 4.83
N ALA A 63 -4.28 0.88 6.13
CA ALA A 63 -3.57 1.62 7.17
C ALA A 63 -2.05 1.49 6.99
N ALA A 64 -1.52 0.27 6.80
CA ALA A 64 -0.09 0.06 6.59
C ALA A 64 0.45 0.74 5.33
N VAL A 65 -0.31 0.72 4.23
CA VAL A 65 0.04 1.45 2.99
C VAL A 65 -0.01 2.96 3.22
N ARG A 66 -0.97 3.47 4.00
CA ARG A 66 -1.05 4.90 4.35
C ARG A 66 0.16 5.34 5.18
N GLU A 67 0.59 4.54 6.16
CA GLU A 67 1.80 4.82 6.94
C GLU A 67 3.05 4.86 6.04
N ALA A 68 3.17 3.93 5.10
CA ALA A 68 4.27 3.95 4.13
C ALA A 68 4.23 5.21 3.23
N VAL A 69 3.03 5.67 2.84
CA VAL A 69 2.84 6.93 2.10
C VAL A 69 3.26 8.14 2.94
N TYR A 70 2.91 8.18 4.24
CA TYR A 70 3.36 9.25 5.12
C TYR A 70 4.88 9.27 5.28
N ALA A 71 5.52 8.11 5.46
CA ALA A 71 6.97 8.01 5.52
C ALA A 71 7.65 8.53 4.22
N LEU A 72 7.06 8.28 3.05
CA LEU A 72 7.55 8.83 1.78
C LEU A 72 7.27 10.33 1.64
N ARG A 73 6.17 10.82 2.20
CA ARG A 73 5.81 12.24 2.21
C ARG A 73 6.78 13.05 3.05
N GLU A 74 7.15 12.54 4.23
CA GLU A 74 8.17 13.14 5.09
C GLU A 74 9.53 13.25 4.40
N ARG A 75 9.81 12.32 3.47
CA ARG A 75 11.01 12.33 2.62
C ARG A 75 10.87 13.21 1.36
N GLY A 76 9.73 13.86 1.14
CA GLY A 76 9.48 14.70 -0.05
C GLY A 76 9.31 13.92 -1.35
N LEU A 77 9.13 12.60 -1.29
CA LEU A 77 9.06 11.72 -2.46
C LEU A 77 7.64 11.55 -3.01
N VAL A 78 6.62 11.87 -2.21
CA VAL A 78 5.22 11.83 -2.62
C VAL A 78 4.43 13.04 -2.12
N GLN A 79 3.40 13.40 -2.87
CA GLN A 79 2.32 14.27 -2.43
C GLN A 79 1.08 13.41 -2.19
N TYR A 80 0.51 13.48 -0.98
CA TYR A 80 -0.74 12.81 -0.65
C TYR A 80 -1.88 13.82 -0.56
N VAL A 81 -2.84 13.72 -1.48
CA VAL A 81 -4.04 14.55 -1.55
C VAL A 81 -5.15 13.83 -0.77
N LYS A 82 -5.35 14.24 0.48
CA LYS A 82 -6.23 13.56 1.43
C LYS A 82 -7.70 13.55 0.99
N GLU A 83 -8.16 14.65 0.41
CA GLU A 83 -9.54 14.85 -0.04
C GLU A 83 -9.95 13.87 -1.15
N ALA A 84 -8.98 13.51 -2.00
CA ALA A 84 -9.18 12.57 -3.10
C ALA A 84 -8.66 11.15 -2.77
N GLU A 85 -8.00 10.97 -1.63
CA GLU A 85 -7.27 9.74 -1.29
C GLU A 85 -6.29 9.33 -2.41
N VAL A 86 -5.61 10.31 -3.03
CA VAL A 86 -4.67 10.11 -4.15
C VAL A 86 -3.24 10.38 -3.72
N VAL A 87 -2.32 9.51 -4.16
CA VAL A 87 -0.89 9.65 -3.93
C VAL A 87 -0.19 9.90 -5.25
N ASN A 88 0.56 11.01 -5.33
CA ASN A 88 1.37 11.39 -6.48
C ASN A 88 2.86 11.22 -6.16
N TRP A 89 3.63 10.65 -7.08
CA TRP A 89 5.09 10.59 -6.98
C TRP A 89 5.70 11.92 -7.39
N THR A 90 6.48 12.51 -6.47
CA THR A 90 7.21 13.77 -6.67
C THR A 90 8.73 13.56 -6.75
N GLY A 91 9.20 12.35 -6.48
CA GLY A 91 10.61 12.00 -6.61
C GLY A 91 11.11 11.97 -8.07
N PRO A 92 12.44 11.93 -8.27
CA PRO A 92 13.05 11.72 -9.57
C PRO A 92 12.66 10.34 -10.15
N THR A 93 12.80 10.20 -11.46
CA THR A 93 12.61 8.95 -12.22
C THR A 93 13.92 8.19 -12.37
#